data_AF-A0A1S1HFU6-F1
#
_entry.id   AF-A0A1S1HFU6-F1
#
_cell.length_a   1.000
_cell.length_b   1.000
_cell.length_c   1.000
_cell.angle_alpha   90.00
_cell.angle_beta   90.00
_cell.angle_gamma   90.00
#
_symmetry.space_group_name_H-M   'P 1'
#
loop_
_entity.id
_entity.type
_entity.pdbx_description
1 polymer ?
#
loop_
_entity_poly.entity_id
_entity_poly.type
_entity_poly.pdbx_seq_one_letter_code
_entity_poly.pdbx_strand_id
1 'polypeptide(L)'
;MSCVAVFGFAATTAPETIIVDAVRCWRDAIDRKSPVLPTLFARLETNGAGFLAPAIAALLAVHEAWSGQRFQAGDRAASALTEDEMKLLGLLETTAPPPTAIPLRPGLTAPLRIALRSTRILLLRVLGRDLGDGGPASPAATNIPMFFAFSDEAPAMPDPHGVRQTQDAA
;
A
#
# COMPACT_ATOMS: atom_id res chain seq x y z
N MET A 1 -8.81 -45.69 8.97
CA MET A 1 -8.79 -44.28 8.51
C MET A 1 -8.24 -43.44 9.66
N SER A 2 -7.03 -42.92 9.54
CA SER A 2 -6.45 -42.05 10.55
C SER A 2 -5.79 -40.89 9.81
N CYS A 3 -6.41 -39.71 9.90
CA CYS A 3 -5.90 -38.48 9.32
C CYS A 3 -4.87 -37.92 10.31
N VAL A 4 -3.59 -38.16 10.05
CA VAL A 4 -2.53 -37.41 10.73
C VAL A 4 -2.54 -36.02 10.11
N ALA A 5 -3.09 -35.05 10.84
CA ALA A 5 -2.90 -33.64 10.54
C ALA A 5 -1.42 -33.33 10.75
N VAL A 6 -0.65 -33.36 9.66
CA VAL A 6 0.67 -32.74 9.62
C VAL A 6 0.41 -31.24 9.66
N PHE A 7 0.36 -30.69 10.87
CA PHE A 7 0.59 -29.26 11.05
C PHE A 7 2.05 -29.02 10.69
N GLY A 8 2.28 -28.76 9.40
CA GLY A 8 3.50 -28.11 8.97
C GLY A 8 3.57 -26.80 9.73
N PHE A 9 4.57 -26.67 10.60
CA PHE A 9 5.00 -25.37 11.09
C PHE A 9 5.31 -24.54 9.85
N ALA A 10 4.35 -23.71 9.41
CA ALA A 10 4.63 -22.66 8.48
C ALA A 10 5.65 -21.78 9.20
N ALA A 11 6.90 -21.83 8.75
CA ALA A 11 7.85 -20.79 9.06
C ALA A 11 7.10 -19.47 8.84
N THR A 12 6.99 -18.64 9.87
CA THR A 12 6.31 -17.35 9.73
C THR A 12 7.10 -16.55 8.71
N THR A 13 6.67 -16.63 7.44
CA THR A 13 7.23 -15.89 6.33
C THR A 13 7.08 -14.42 6.71
N ALA A 14 8.19 -13.69 6.76
CA ALA A 14 8.16 -12.31 7.19
C ALA A 14 7.21 -11.50 6.26
N PRO A 15 6.41 -10.57 6.79
CA PRO A 15 5.39 -9.87 5.99
C PRO A 15 5.99 -9.17 4.76
N GLU A 16 7.23 -8.69 4.85
CA GLU A 16 8.00 -8.11 3.73
C GLU A 16 8.18 -9.13 2.61
N THR A 17 8.51 -10.37 2.95
CA THR A 17 8.72 -11.44 1.96
C THR A 17 7.42 -11.83 1.25
N ILE A 18 6.28 -11.80 1.96
CA ILE A 18 4.96 -12.02 1.37
C ILE A 18 4.62 -10.89 0.39
N ILE A 19 4.91 -9.64 0.75
CA ILE A 19 4.68 -8.48 -0.12
C ILE A 19 5.56 -8.54 -1.36
N VAL A 20 6.86 -8.81 -1.21
CA VAL A 20 7.80 -8.90 -2.33
C VAL A 20 7.39 -10.03 -3.29
N ASP A 21 7.05 -11.20 -2.76
CA ASP A 21 6.58 -12.32 -3.58
C ASP A 21 5.28 -11.98 -4.34
N ALA A 22 4.35 -11.25 -3.69
CA ALA A 22 3.13 -10.77 -4.33
C ALA A 22 3.40 -9.74 -5.44
N VAL A 23 4.31 -8.80 -5.21
CA VAL A 23 4.72 -7.77 -6.19
C VAL A 23 5.36 -8.41 -7.42
N ARG A 24 6.26 -9.39 -7.22
CA ARG A 24 6.86 -10.16 -8.31
C ARG A 24 5.84 -10.98 -9.06
N CYS A 25 4.91 -11.62 -8.34
CA CYS A 25 3.79 -12.34 -8.94
C CYS A 25 2.91 -11.44 -9.81
N TRP A 26 2.64 -10.21 -9.35
CA TRP A 26 1.90 -9.20 -10.10
C TRP A 26 2.63 -8.78 -11.38
N ARG A 27 3.94 -8.51 -11.29
CA ARG A 27 4.77 -8.16 -12.47
C ARG A 27 4.79 -9.29 -13.48
N ASP A 28 5.07 -10.52 -13.03
CA ASP A 28 5.03 -11.72 -13.87
C ASP A 28 3.69 -11.88 -14.60
N ALA A 29 2.57 -11.67 -13.88
CA ALA A 29 1.25 -11.82 -14.46
C ALA A 29 0.99 -10.77 -15.55
N ILE A 30 1.41 -9.52 -15.35
CA ILE A 30 1.31 -8.47 -16.37
C ILE A 30 2.16 -8.80 -17.59
N ASP A 31 3.42 -9.15 -17.38
CA ASP A 31 4.37 -9.41 -18.47
C ASP A 31 3.94 -10.61 -19.32
N ARG A 32 3.38 -11.64 -18.66
CA ARG A 32 2.82 -12.83 -19.32
C ARG A 32 1.38 -12.64 -19.81
N LYS A 33 0.79 -11.46 -19.66
CA LYS A 33 -0.62 -11.15 -19.99
C LYS A 33 -1.62 -12.14 -19.37
N SER A 34 -1.30 -12.63 -18.17
CA SER A 34 -2.12 -13.52 -17.39
C SER A 34 -3.13 -12.73 -16.54
N PRO A 35 -4.25 -13.34 -16.12
CA PRO A 35 -5.23 -12.66 -15.27
C PRO A 35 -4.60 -12.33 -13.89
N VAL A 36 -4.35 -11.05 -13.65
CA VAL A 36 -3.61 -10.56 -12.48
C VAL A 36 -4.27 -10.95 -11.16
N LEU A 37 -5.54 -10.63 -10.96
CA LEU A 37 -6.21 -10.85 -9.66
C LEU A 37 -6.30 -12.32 -9.25
N PRO A 38 -6.73 -13.27 -10.12
CA PRO A 38 -6.74 -14.70 -9.76
C PRO A 38 -5.34 -15.23 -9.45
N THR A 39 -4.33 -14.84 -10.23
CA THR A 39 -2.95 -15.29 -10.03
C THR A 39 -2.38 -14.76 -8.71
N LEU A 40 -2.60 -13.48 -8.43
CA LEU A 40 -2.15 -12.83 -7.22
C LEU A 40 -2.88 -13.36 -5.98
N PHE A 41 -4.19 -13.57 -6.07
CA PHE A 41 -5.00 -14.18 -5.01
C PHE A 41 -4.49 -15.57 -4.66
N ALA A 42 -4.36 -16.45 -5.66
CA ALA A 42 -3.87 -17.82 -5.44
C ALA A 42 -2.48 -17.84 -4.79
N ARG A 43 -1.62 -16.88 -5.14
CA ARG A 43 -0.29 -16.76 -4.54
C ARG A 43 -0.35 -16.32 -3.09
N LEU A 44 -1.07 -15.24 -2.79
CA LEU A 44 -1.21 -14.71 -1.44
C LEU A 44 -1.95 -15.66 -0.50
N GLU A 45 -2.89 -16.45 -1.02
CA GLU A 45 -3.65 -17.42 -0.24
C GLU A 45 -2.77 -18.54 0.35
N THR A 46 -1.60 -18.80 -0.23
CA THR A 46 -0.60 -19.72 0.37
C THR A 46 -0.14 -19.27 1.76
N ASN A 47 -0.28 -17.98 2.07
CA ASN A 47 0.03 -17.39 3.37
C ASN A 47 -1.23 -16.87 4.10
N GLY A 48 -2.44 -17.26 3.66
CA GLY A 48 -3.71 -16.78 4.22
C GLY A 48 -4.00 -15.31 3.92
N ALA A 49 -3.33 -14.73 2.93
CA ALA A 49 -3.30 -13.31 2.64
C ALA A 49 -4.07 -12.92 1.36
N GLY A 50 -4.89 -13.81 0.79
CA GLY A 50 -5.53 -13.64 -0.52
C GLY A 50 -6.35 -12.34 -0.64
N PHE A 51 -6.97 -11.89 0.44
CA PHE A 51 -7.74 -10.63 0.50
C PHE A 51 -6.92 -9.37 0.19
N LEU A 52 -5.58 -9.43 0.26
CA LEU A 52 -4.70 -8.32 -0.10
C LEU A 52 -4.53 -8.16 -1.62
N ALA A 53 -4.88 -9.17 -2.43
CA ALA A 53 -4.64 -9.16 -3.87
C ALA A 53 -5.19 -7.91 -4.57
N PRO A 54 -6.45 -7.47 -4.33
CA PRO A 54 -6.98 -6.28 -4.98
C PRO A 54 -6.26 -4.99 -4.55
N ALA A 55 -5.87 -4.89 -3.27
CA ALA A 55 -5.19 -3.71 -2.74
C ALA A 55 -3.79 -3.57 -3.32
N ILE A 56 -3.01 -4.66 -3.33
CA ILE A 56 -1.67 -4.70 -3.92
C ILE A 56 -1.72 -4.41 -5.42
N ALA A 57 -2.65 -5.03 -6.15
CA ALA A 57 -2.79 -4.80 -7.58
C ALA A 57 -3.16 -3.34 -7.91
N ALA A 58 -4.08 -2.73 -7.14
CA ALA A 58 -4.46 -1.34 -7.31
C ALA A 58 -3.32 -0.38 -6.97
N LEU A 59 -2.59 -0.64 -5.88
CA LEU A 59 -1.44 0.17 -5.46
C LEU A 59 -0.37 0.21 -6.56
N LEU A 60 0.01 -0.94 -7.10
CA LEU A 60 1.04 -1.04 -8.13
C LEU A 60 0.59 -0.36 -9.43
N ALA A 61 -0.66 -0.56 -9.84
CA ALA A 61 -1.22 0.12 -11.02
C ALA A 61 -1.25 1.64 -10.87
N VAL A 62 -1.64 2.17 -9.70
CA VAL A 62 -1.64 3.60 -9.42
C VAL A 62 -0.21 4.14 -9.34
N HIS A 63 0.72 3.38 -8.77
CA HIS A 63 2.13 3.75 -8.70
C HIS A 63 2.76 3.89 -10.10
N GLU A 64 2.53 2.94 -11.00
CA GLU A 64 2.97 3.04 -12.40
C GLU A 64 2.33 4.23 -13.12
N ALA A 65 1.02 4.44 -12.94
CA ALA A 65 0.33 5.55 -13.57
C ALA A 65 0.81 6.91 -13.07
N TRP A 66 1.16 7.01 -11.78
CA TRP A 66 1.67 8.21 -11.14
C TRP A 66 3.12 8.53 -11.52
N SER A 67 4.00 7.53 -11.50
CA SER A 67 5.42 7.67 -11.86
C SER A 67 5.63 7.75 -13.37
N GLY A 68 4.71 7.19 -14.17
CA GLY A 68 4.89 7.01 -15.60
C GLY A 68 5.93 5.96 -15.98
N GLN A 69 6.48 5.25 -14.99
CA GLN A 69 7.49 4.23 -15.17
C GLN A 69 6.90 2.86 -14.86
N ARG A 70 7.43 1.84 -15.53
CA ARG A 70 7.12 0.45 -15.18
C ARG A 70 7.82 0.10 -13.87
N PHE A 71 7.09 -0.50 -12.94
CA PHE A 71 7.64 -0.96 -11.68
C PHE A 71 8.60 -2.16 -11.90
N GLN A 72 9.88 -1.99 -11.62
CA GLN A 72 10.89 -3.03 -11.85
C GLN A 72 10.94 -4.00 -10.67
N ALA A 73 10.16 -5.08 -10.76
CA ALA A 73 10.24 -6.18 -9.80
C ALA A 73 11.37 -7.14 -10.20
N GLY A 74 11.99 -7.77 -9.20
CA GLY A 74 12.98 -8.82 -9.43
C GLY A 74 12.34 -10.09 -9.98
N ASP A 75 13.17 -11.01 -10.47
CA ASP A 75 12.69 -12.35 -10.83
C ASP A 75 12.16 -13.06 -9.57
N ARG A 76 11.16 -13.91 -9.75
CA ARG A 76 10.50 -14.66 -8.67
C ARG A 76 11.49 -15.51 -7.87
N ALA A 77 12.56 -16.00 -8.50
CA ALA A 77 13.60 -16.80 -7.84
C ALA A 77 14.76 -15.98 -7.25
N ALA A 78 14.81 -14.67 -7.49
CA ALA A 78 15.93 -13.84 -7.03
C ALA A 78 15.89 -13.64 -5.51
N SER A 79 17.03 -13.72 -4.83
CA SER A 79 17.11 -13.41 -3.40
C SER A 79 17.29 -11.92 -3.11
N ALA A 80 17.83 -11.16 -4.06
CA ALA A 80 18.06 -9.72 -3.92
C ALA A 80 16.78 -8.93 -4.21
N LEU A 81 16.57 -7.84 -3.47
CA LEU A 81 15.52 -6.87 -3.73
C LEU A 81 15.94 -5.88 -4.80
N THR A 82 15.00 -5.45 -5.63
CA THR A 82 15.21 -4.32 -6.54
C THR A 82 15.04 -2.99 -5.81
N GLU A 83 15.53 -1.91 -6.41
CA GLU A 83 15.36 -0.55 -5.86
C GLU A 83 13.88 -0.19 -5.71
N ASP A 84 13.04 -0.57 -6.68
CA ASP A 84 11.60 -0.34 -6.63
C ASP A 84 10.91 -1.16 -5.53
N GLU A 85 11.34 -2.41 -5.30
CA GLU A 85 10.85 -3.25 -4.19
C GLU A 85 11.21 -2.64 -2.83
N MET A 86 12.46 -2.23 -2.64
CA MET A 86 12.92 -1.55 -1.43
C MET A 86 12.15 -0.24 -1.20
N LYS A 87 11.97 0.56 -2.24
CA LYS A 87 11.24 1.82 -2.17
C LYS A 87 9.77 1.59 -1.79
N LEU A 88 9.12 0.59 -2.38
CA LEU A 88 7.73 0.25 -2.06
C LEU A 88 7.59 -0.19 -0.60
N LEU A 89 8.48 -1.04 -0.11
CA LEU A 89 8.50 -1.44 1.30
C LEU A 89 8.67 -0.22 2.21
N GLY A 90 9.65 0.64 1.91
CA GLY A 90 9.84 1.89 2.65
C GLY A 90 8.60 2.79 2.62
N LEU A 91 7.86 2.87 1.51
CA LEU A 91 6.59 3.61 1.43
C LEU A 91 5.46 2.96 2.24
N LEU A 92 5.47 1.62 2.36
CA LEU A 92 4.52 0.84 3.14
C LEU A 92 4.88 0.78 4.63
N GLU A 93 6.12 1.10 5.01
CA GLU A 93 6.56 1.27 6.41
C GLU A 93 6.38 2.72 6.88
N THR A 94 6.70 3.70 6.03
CA THR A 94 6.76 5.11 6.45
C THR A 94 5.38 5.80 6.36
N THR A 95 4.93 6.42 7.46
CA THR A 95 3.69 7.23 7.47
C THR A 95 3.91 8.64 6.91
N ALA A 96 5.17 9.08 6.82
CA ALA A 96 5.54 10.33 6.17
C ALA A 96 5.23 10.27 4.66
N PRO A 97 4.80 11.39 4.06
CA PRO A 97 4.57 11.47 2.63
C PRO A 97 5.85 11.14 1.84
N PRO A 98 5.75 10.50 0.67
CA PRO A 98 6.91 10.16 -0.15
C PRO A 98 7.75 11.42 -0.43
N PRO A 99 9.08 11.38 -0.25
CA PRO A 99 9.94 12.47 -0.68
C PRO A 99 9.78 12.63 -2.19
N THR A 100 9.26 13.81 -2.54
CA THR A 100 9.08 14.40 -3.88
C THR A 100 9.75 13.64 -5.02
N ALA A 101 9.14 12.55 -5.49
CA ALA A 101 9.36 12.15 -6.88
C ALA A 101 8.58 13.16 -7.73
N ILE A 102 9.18 13.64 -8.81
CA ILE A 102 8.49 14.49 -9.78
C ILE A 102 7.45 13.59 -10.46
N PRO A 103 6.14 13.75 -10.17
CA PRO A 103 5.14 12.84 -10.69
C PRO A 103 4.92 13.14 -12.17
N LEU A 104 4.83 12.10 -13.02
CA LEU A 104 4.38 12.31 -14.39
C LEU A 104 2.91 12.78 -14.41
N ARG A 105 2.12 12.30 -13.45
CA ARG A 105 0.71 12.67 -13.27
C ARG A 105 0.47 13.21 -11.85
N PRO A 106 0.66 14.52 -11.61
CA PRO A 106 0.49 15.11 -10.28
C PRO A 106 -0.92 14.90 -9.70
N GLY A 107 -1.95 14.83 -10.55
CA GLY A 107 -3.34 14.55 -10.15
C GLY A 107 -3.55 13.15 -9.51
N LEU A 108 -2.60 12.22 -9.66
CA LEU A 108 -2.66 10.90 -9.02
C LEU A 108 -1.98 10.83 -7.65
N THR A 109 -1.42 11.94 -7.16
CA THR A 109 -0.72 11.97 -5.86
C THR A 109 -1.67 11.66 -4.69
N ALA A 110 -2.88 12.22 -4.69
CA ALA A 110 -3.88 11.92 -3.66
C ALA A 110 -4.39 10.47 -3.76
N PRO A 111 -4.79 9.95 -4.94
CA PRO A 111 -5.08 8.52 -5.12
C PRO A 111 -3.97 7.58 -4.65
N LEU A 112 -2.70 7.87 -4.96
CA LEU A 112 -1.56 7.07 -4.53
C LEU A 112 -1.43 7.05 -3.00
N ARG A 113 -1.54 8.22 -2.36
CA ARG A 113 -1.55 8.31 -0.89
C ARG A 113 -2.69 7.49 -0.26
N ILE A 114 -3.89 7.56 -0.85
CA ILE A 114 -5.04 6.78 -0.37
C ILE A 114 -4.78 5.28 -0.53
N ALA A 115 -4.25 4.86 -1.68
CA ALA A 115 -3.91 3.46 -1.94
C ALA A 115 -2.82 2.94 -0.98
N LEU A 116 -1.77 3.72 -0.71
CA LEU A 116 -0.75 3.37 0.27
C LEU A 116 -1.34 3.22 1.67
N ARG A 117 -2.14 4.20 2.11
CA ARG A 117 -2.77 4.18 3.44
C ARG A 117 -3.74 3.00 3.60
N SER A 118 -4.60 2.74 2.61
CA SER A 118 -5.56 1.63 2.67
C SER A 118 -4.85 0.28 2.61
N THR A 119 -3.81 0.14 1.79
CA THR A 119 -3.00 -1.09 1.71
C THR A 119 -2.30 -1.35 3.03
N ARG A 120 -1.71 -0.33 3.68
CA ARG A 120 -1.12 -0.49 5.02
C ARG A 120 -2.14 -0.98 6.05
N ILE A 121 -3.34 -0.37 6.08
CA ILE A 121 -4.41 -0.81 7.00
C ILE A 121 -4.78 -2.28 6.77
N LEU A 122 -4.87 -2.71 5.51
CA LEU A 122 -5.18 -4.09 5.18
C LEU A 122 -4.03 -5.04 5.54
N LEU A 123 -2.78 -4.64 5.31
CA LEU A 123 -1.59 -5.41 5.70
C LEU A 123 -1.55 -5.62 7.22
N LEU A 124 -1.75 -4.55 8.00
CA LEU A 124 -1.83 -4.62 9.46
C LEU A 124 -2.94 -5.60 9.91
N ARG A 125 -4.09 -5.60 9.23
CA ARG A 125 -5.22 -6.45 9.59
C ARG A 125 -5.03 -7.91 9.22
N VAL A 126 -4.42 -8.19 8.07
CA VAL A 126 -4.28 -9.54 7.52
C VAL A 126 -3.02 -10.24 8.04
N LEU A 127 -1.90 -9.53 8.11
CA LEU A 127 -0.61 -10.08 8.54
C LEU A 127 -0.34 -9.86 10.04
N GLY A 128 -1.17 -9.08 10.72
CA GLY A 128 -1.12 -8.88 12.18
C GLY A 128 0.14 -8.19 12.68
N ARG A 129 0.92 -7.54 11.81
CA ARG A 129 2.17 -6.87 12.14
C ARG A 129 2.32 -5.57 11.37
N ASP A 130 2.94 -4.59 12.02
CA ASP A 130 3.49 -3.41 11.37
C ASP A 130 4.86 -3.80 10.79
N LEU A 131 5.10 -3.52 9.51
CA LEU A 131 6.36 -3.82 8.81
C LEU A 131 7.57 -3.12 9.47
N GLY A 132 7.31 -2.11 10.31
CA GLY A 132 8.32 -1.37 11.06
C GLY A 132 8.66 -1.92 12.45
N ASP A 133 8.02 -2.99 12.94
CA ASP A 133 8.23 -3.47 14.32
C ASP A 133 8.87 -4.87 14.38
N GLY A 134 10.20 -4.87 14.28
CA GLY A 134 11.05 -6.02 14.64
C GLY A 134 11.27 -6.16 16.16
N GLY A 135 10.45 -5.55 17.01
CA GLY A 135 10.53 -5.66 18.47
C GLY A 135 9.73 -6.85 19.04
N PRO A 136 10.14 -7.43 20.19
CA PRO A 136 9.43 -8.56 20.79
C PRO A 136 7.99 -8.15 21.16
N ALA A 137 7.05 -8.98 20.72
CA ALA A 137 5.61 -8.85 20.89
C ALA A 137 5.21 -8.16 22.20
N SER A 138 4.60 -6.98 22.09
CA SER A 138 3.87 -6.36 23.19
C SER A 138 2.43 -6.88 23.18
N PRO A 139 1.98 -7.65 24.19
CA PRO A 139 0.62 -8.13 24.26
C PRO A 139 -0.22 -7.09 25.01
N ALA A 140 -0.84 -6.16 24.27
CA ALA A 140 -2.14 -5.55 24.60
C ALA A 140 -2.36 -4.28 23.76
N ALA A 141 -3.18 -4.39 22.72
CA ALA A 141 -3.99 -3.27 22.28
C ALA A 141 -5.38 -3.81 21.96
N THR A 142 -6.18 -3.84 23.02
CA THR A 142 -7.62 -4.05 23.03
C THR A 142 -8.29 -3.32 21.87
N ASN A 143 -9.17 -4.04 21.17
CA ASN A 143 -10.16 -3.53 20.22
C ASN A 143 -10.66 -2.12 20.58
N ILE A 144 -10.21 -1.12 19.83
CA ILE A 144 -10.93 0.14 19.66
C ILE A 144 -11.21 0.27 18.17
N PRO A 145 -12.47 0.28 17.72
CA PRO A 145 -12.76 0.62 16.34
C PRO A 145 -12.45 2.11 16.15
N MET A 146 -11.26 2.43 15.62
CA MET A 146 -11.00 3.75 15.07
C MET A 146 -11.86 3.94 13.82
N PHE A 147 -13.08 4.43 14.01
CA PHE A 147 -13.72 5.23 12.98
C PHE A 147 -12.84 6.46 12.74
N PHE A 148 -12.13 6.46 11.62
CA PHE A 148 -11.31 7.58 11.19
C PHE A 148 -12.20 8.81 11.01
N ALA A 149 -12.03 9.81 11.88
CA ALA A 149 -12.41 11.17 11.59
C ALA A 149 -11.56 11.65 10.41
N PHE A 150 -12.16 11.70 9.23
CA PHE A 150 -11.60 12.42 8.09
C PHE A 150 -11.90 13.90 8.34
N SER A 151 -10.96 14.64 8.94
CA SER A 151 -11.04 16.09 8.92
C SER A 151 -10.73 16.54 7.50
N ASP A 152 -11.78 16.87 6.77
CA ASP A 152 -11.74 17.59 5.51
C ASP A 152 -11.44 19.06 5.82
N GLU A 153 -10.16 19.39 6.02
CA GLU A 153 -9.73 20.79 6.07
C GLU A 153 -9.58 21.28 4.62
N ALA A 154 -10.65 21.87 4.10
CA ALA A 154 -10.65 22.54 2.80
C ALA A 154 -9.69 23.75 2.83
N PRO A 155 -8.86 23.99 1.80
CA PRO A 155 -8.06 25.20 1.72
C PRO A 155 -8.97 26.42 1.59
N ALA A 156 -8.83 27.37 2.51
CA ALA A 156 -9.52 28.65 2.49
C ALA A 156 -9.28 29.37 1.14
N MET A 157 -10.34 29.52 0.37
CA MET A 157 -10.38 30.37 -0.83
C MET A 157 -10.28 31.84 -0.42
N PRO A 158 -9.43 32.65 -1.07
CA PRO A 158 -9.42 34.09 -0.86
C PRO A 158 -10.68 34.74 -1.45
N ASP A 159 -11.32 35.54 -0.62
CA ASP A 159 -12.55 36.28 -0.84
C ASP A 159 -12.42 37.27 -2.03
N PRO A 160 -13.26 37.20 -3.08
CA PRO A 160 -13.09 38.05 -4.25
C PRO A 160 -14.07 39.25 -4.28
N HIS A 161 -14.40 39.91 -3.17
CA HIS A 161 -15.21 41.15 -3.25
C HIS A 161 -14.89 42.21 -2.17
N GLY A 162 -13.69 42.79 -2.24
CA GLY A 162 -13.39 44.10 -1.64
C GLY A 162 -13.85 45.25 -2.53
N VAL A 163 -15.17 45.48 -2.61
CA VAL A 163 -15.73 46.66 -3.28
C VAL A 163 -15.44 47.89 -2.43
N ARG A 164 -14.60 48.78 -2.95
CA ARG A 164 -14.40 50.17 -2.50
C ARG A 164 -15.76 50.87 -2.38
N GLN A 165 -16.25 51.08 -1.16
CA GLN A 165 -17.20 52.16 -0.88
C GLN A 165 -16.40 53.39 -0.47
N THR A 166 -16.18 54.30 -1.43
CA THR A 166 -16.00 55.72 -1.13
C THR A 166 -17.39 56.29 -0.87
N GLN A 167 -17.68 56.64 0.36
CA GLN A 167 -18.87 57.41 0.71
C GLN A 167 -18.42 58.76 1.27
N ASP A 168 -18.81 59.81 0.55
CA ASP A 168 -18.69 61.21 0.93
C ASP A 168 -19.39 61.48 2.27
N ALA A 169 -18.79 62.36 3.07
CA ALA A 169 -19.48 63.03 4.15
C ALA A 169 -18.98 64.47 4.29
N ALA A 170 -19.90 65.40 3.97
CA ALA A 170 -20.09 66.77 4.47
C ALA A 170 -18.93 67.76 4.48
#